data_AF-A0A6H1UEL4-F1
#
_entry.id   AF-A0A6H1UEL4-F1
#
_cell.length_a   1.000
_cell.length_b   1.000
_cell.length_c   1.000
_cell.angle_alpha   90.00
_cell.angle_beta   90.00
_cell.angle_gamma   90.00
#
_symmetry.space_group_name_H-M   'P 1'
#
loop_
_entity.id
_entity.type
_entity.pdbx_description
1 polymer ?
#
loop_
_entity_poly.entity_id
_entity_poly.type
_entity_poly.pdbx_seq_one_letter_code
_entity_poly.pdbx_strand_id
1 'polypeptide(L)'
;MFFTLLFVTFALSVTVSFMVVYIFRNPLADIFGRIIQDTISAAWQKYIIFATYVVGISGGVRIYDLERYITARHKDTQILELTLERWTIEIYRTIIETLQCIAWMYLVVFIFALIAYVIVRGFELKNANKTSKKDEA
;
A
#
# COMPACT_ATOMS: atom_id res chain seq x y z
N MET A 1 1.99 29.19 4.57
CA MET A 1 3.11 28.57 3.83
C MET A 1 3.33 27.13 4.30
N PHE A 2 3.78 26.88 5.54
CA PHE A 2 3.90 25.52 6.10
C PHE A 2 2.59 24.72 6.10
N PHE A 3 1.53 25.28 6.72
CA PHE A 3 0.22 24.63 6.79
C PHE A 3 -0.39 24.36 5.40
N THR A 4 -0.10 25.22 4.42
CA THR A 4 -0.53 25.03 3.03
C THR A 4 0.15 23.82 2.39
N LEU A 5 1.47 23.70 2.57
CA LEU A 5 2.23 22.58 2.05
C LEU A 5 1.82 21.27 2.75
N LEU A 6 1.68 21.29 4.09
CA LEU A 6 1.18 20.15 4.86
C LEU A 6 -0.20 19.70 4.38
N PHE A 7 -1.12 20.64 4.19
CA PHE A 7 -2.46 20.34 3.73
C PHE A 7 -2.45 19.75 2.31
N VAL A 8 -1.63 20.31 1.41
CA VAL A 8 -1.54 19.78 0.04
C VAL A 8 -0.89 18.39 0.01
N THR A 9 0.21 18.17 0.74
CA THR A 9 0.83 16.83 0.77
C THR A 9 -0.09 15.81 1.42
N PHE A 10 -0.80 16.17 2.48
CA PHE A 10 -1.84 15.33 3.08
C PHE A 10 -2.96 14.99 2.09
N ALA A 11 -3.56 16.00 1.46
CA ALA A 11 -4.62 15.79 0.48
C ALA A 11 -4.14 14.93 -0.71
N LEU A 12 -2.90 15.13 -1.14
CA LEU A 12 -2.30 14.37 -2.21
C LEU A 12 -2.09 12.91 -1.82
N SER A 13 -1.53 12.63 -0.64
CA SER A 13 -1.39 11.25 -0.14
C SER A 13 -2.72 10.53 0.02
N VAL A 14 -3.77 11.23 0.49
CA VAL A 14 -5.14 10.69 0.54
C VAL A 14 -5.64 10.35 -0.86
N THR A 15 -5.49 11.27 -1.82
CA THR A 15 -5.93 11.09 -3.21
C THR A 15 -5.22 9.92 -3.87
N VAL A 16 -3.89 9.84 -3.74
CA VAL A 16 -3.08 8.75 -4.28
C VAL A 16 -3.46 7.42 -3.64
N SER A 17 -3.59 7.37 -2.31
CA SER A 17 -4.02 6.15 -1.61
C SER A 17 -5.40 5.69 -2.06
N PHE A 18 -6.34 6.62 -2.22
CA PHE A 18 -7.68 6.33 -2.73
C PHE A 18 -7.64 5.79 -4.17
N MET A 19 -6.83 6.39 -5.04
CA MET A 19 -6.66 5.93 -6.41
C MET A 19 -6.10 4.50 -6.47
N VAL A 20 -5.09 4.19 -5.63
CA VAL A 20 -4.54 2.83 -5.55
C VAL A 20 -5.59 1.83 -5.05
N VAL A 21 -6.31 2.15 -3.97
CA VAL A 21 -7.39 1.29 -3.46
C VAL A 21 -8.45 1.04 -4.54
N TYR A 22 -8.85 2.08 -5.27
CA TYR A 22 -9.84 1.95 -6.35
C TYR A 22 -9.37 0.97 -7.44
N ILE A 23 -8.12 1.09 -7.89
CA ILE A 23 -7.54 0.22 -8.92
C ILE A 23 -7.38 -1.22 -8.42
N PHE A 24 -6.95 -1.41 -7.18
CA PHE A 24 -6.59 -2.73 -6.64
C PHE A 24 -7.73 -3.45 -5.93
N ARG A 25 -8.91 -2.83 -5.76
CA ARG A 25 -10.04 -3.44 -5.05
C ARG A 25 -10.44 -4.80 -5.61
N ASN A 26 -10.62 -4.89 -6.93
CA ASN A 26 -11.05 -6.12 -7.60
C ASN A 26 -9.93 -7.18 -7.64
N PRO A 27 -8.69 -6.85 -8.05
CA PRO A 27 -7.57 -7.79 -7.98
C PRO A 27 -7.37 -8.42 -6.60
N LEU A 28 -7.47 -7.63 -5.52
CA LEU A 28 -7.37 -8.14 -4.15
C LEU A 28 -8.50 -9.11 -3.81
N ALA A 29 -9.74 -8.80 -4.20
CA ALA A 29 -10.89 -9.68 -4.00
C ALA A 29 -10.70 -11.04 -4.69
N ASP A 30 -10.26 -11.01 -5.96
CA ASP A 30 -10.08 -12.21 -6.77
C ASP A 30 -8.98 -13.12 -6.21
N ILE A 31 -7.89 -12.54 -5.71
CA ILE A 31 -6.80 -13.29 -5.08
C ILE A 31 -7.28 -13.93 -3.77
N PHE A 32 -7.93 -13.16 -2.90
CA PHE A 32 -8.39 -13.69 -1.61
C PHE A 32 -9.49 -14.73 -1.75
N GLY A 33 -10.44 -14.55 -2.68
CA GLY A 33 -11.51 -15.51 -2.95
C GLY A 33 -11.02 -16.87 -3.45
N ARG A 34 -9.84 -16.93 -4.07
CA ARG A 34 -9.22 -18.22 -4.47
C ARG A 34 -8.53 -18.96 -3.34
N ILE A 35 -8.13 -18.26 -2.27
CA ILE A 35 -7.29 -18.82 -1.21
C ILE A 35 -8.11 -19.07 0.06
N ILE A 36 -9.07 -18.21 0.35
CA ILE A 36 -9.82 -18.15 1.61
C ILE A 36 -11.31 -18.33 1.31
N GLN A 37 -12.01 -19.06 2.18
CA GLN A 37 -13.46 -19.21 2.11
C GLN A 37 -14.19 -17.85 2.10
N ASP A 38 -15.31 -17.77 1.37
CA ASP A 38 -15.98 -16.53 0.99
C ASP A 38 -16.29 -15.55 2.14
N THR A 39 -16.67 -16.07 3.31
CA THR A 39 -17.03 -15.24 4.47
C THR A 39 -15.84 -14.51 5.07
N ILE A 40 -14.67 -15.15 5.08
CA ILE A 40 -13.44 -14.61 5.67
C ILE A 40 -12.72 -13.74 4.62
N SER A 41 -12.75 -14.12 3.35
CA SER A 41 -12.14 -13.36 2.24
C SER A 41 -12.54 -11.87 2.22
N ALA A 42 -13.84 -11.59 2.38
CA ALA A 42 -14.34 -10.21 2.42
C ALA A 42 -13.80 -9.39 3.61
N ALA A 43 -13.60 -10.02 4.77
CA ALA A 43 -13.02 -9.37 5.94
C ALA A 43 -11.54 -9.04 5.73
N TRP A 44 -10.77 -9.96 5.12
CA TRP A 44 -9.37 -9.72 4.76
C TRP A 44 -9.22 -8.60 3.74
N GLN A 45 -10.08 -8.55 2.74
CA GLN A 45 -10.07 -7.46 1.76
C GLN A 45 -10.29 -6.09 2.43
N LYS A 46 -11.28 -5.98 3.33
CA LYS A 46 -11.52 -4.74 4.10
C LYS A 46 -10.31 -4.36 4.94
N TYR A 47 -9.64 -5.34 5.56
CA TYR A 47 -8.44 -5.11 6.33
C TYR A 47 -7.28 -4.57 5.47
N ILE A 48 -7.02 -5.16 4.31
CA ILE A 48 -5.96 -4.67 3.40
C ILE A 48 -6.28 -3.28 2.87
N ILE A 49 -7.54 -2.97 2.56
CA ILE A 49 -7.96 -1.63 2.16
C ILE A 49 -7.68 -0.62 3.28
N PHE A 50 -8.08 -0.94 4.51
CA PHE A 50 -7.78 -0.12 5.68
C PHE A 50 -6.27 0.09 5.86
N ALA A 51 -5.49 -0.98 5.81
CA ALA A 51 -4.03 -0.92 5.91
C ALA A 51 -3.40 -0.08 4.79
N THR A 52 -3.96 -0.13 3.57
CA THR A 52 -3.50 0.69 2.43
C THR A 52 -3.63 2.17 2.73
N TYR A 53 -4.77 2.60 3.27
CA TYR A 53 -4.97 3.99 3.65
C TYR A 53 -4.01 4.42 4.77
N VAL A 54 -3.90 3.61 5.82
CA VAL A 54 -3.01 3.92 6.96
C VAL A 54 -1.56 4.02 6.50
N VAL A 55 -1.06 3.02 5.77
CA VAL A 55 0.34 2.95 5.33
C VAL A 55 0.64 4.01 4.26
N GLY A 56 -0.27 4.22 3.30
CA GLY A 56 -0.11 5.22 2.26
C GLY A 56 -0.09 6.65 2.80
N ILE A 57 -1.08 7.01 3.61
CA ILE A 57 -1.18 8.36 4.19
C ILE A 57 -0.03 8.61 5.18
N SER A 58 0.31 7.63 6.03
CA SER A 58 1.42 7.78 6.98
C SER A 58 2.78 7.84 6.28
N GLY A 59 2.95 7.14 5.16
CA GLY A 59 4.19 7.13 4.39
C GLY A 59 4.43 8.41 3.60
N GLY A 60 3.38 8.99 3.03
CA GLY A 60 3.49 10.19 2.19
C GLY A 60 3.53 11.52 2.97
N VAL A 61 2.96 11.56 4.18
CA VAL A 61 2.94 12.77 5.01
C VAL A 61 4.17 12.80 5.92
N ARG A 62 5.29 13.29 5.39
CA ARG A 62 6.56 13.37 6.13
C ARG A 62 6.68 14.61 7.02
N ILE A 63 6.15 14.50 8.23
CA ILE A 63 6.24 15.55 9.26
C ILE A 63 7.72 15.90 9.58
N TYR A 64 8.62 14.92 9.52
CA TYR A 64 10.05 15.08 9.85
C TYR A 64 10.85 15.93 8.82
N ASP A 65 10.45 15.93 7.56
CA ASP A 65 11.04 16.82 6.55
C ASP A 65 10.42 18.23 6.64
N LEU A 66 9.16 18.30 7.11
CA LEU A 66 8.46 19.55 7.38
C LEU A 66 9.11 20.37 8.52
N GLU A 67 9.65 19.72 9.55
CA GLU A 67 10.38 20.38 10.65
C GLU A 67 11.61 21.18 10.18
N ARG A 68 12.21 20.83 9.02
CA ARG A 68 13.36 21.56 8.44
C ARG A 68 13.02 22.95 7.93
N TYR A 69 11.73 23.24 7.73
CA TYR A 69 11.24 24.57 7.35
C TYR A 69 10.91 25.45 8.56
N ILE A 70 10.95 24.90 9.78
CA ILE A 70 10.66 25.61 11.03
C ILE A 70 11.94 25.79 11.87
N THR A 71 12.90 24.86 11.78
CA THR A 71 14.12 24.86 12.61
C THR A 71 15.39 24.91 11.76
N ALA A 72 16.19 25.98 11.89
CA ALA A 72 17.53 26.04 11.32
C ALA A 72 18.44 25.01 12.02
N ARG A 73 18.80 23.93 11.31
CA ARG A 73 19.53 22.80 11.91
C ARG A 73 20.99 23.14 12.25
N HIS A 74 21.60 24.13 11.59
CA HIS A 74 22.98 24.60 11.84
C HIS A 74 23.08 26.13 11.75
N LYS A 75 24.01 26.72 12.53
CA LYS A 75 24.25 28.18 12.62
C LYS A 75 24.63 28.86 11.29
N ASP A 76 25.04 28.09 10.28
CA ASP A 76 25.43 28.57 8.93
C ASP A 76 24.47 28.13 7.82
N THR A 77 23.31 27.57 8.14
CA THR A 77 22.33 27.15 7.12
C THR A 77 21.20 28.17 7.05
N GLN A 78 21.17 28.94 5.96
CA GLN A 78 20.07 29.85 5.67
C GLN A 78 18.74 29.09 5.73
N ILE A 79 17.74 29.72 6.35
CA ILE A 79 16.36 29.24 6.37
C ILE A 79 15.96 29.00 4.91
N LEU A 80 15.65 27.74 4.56
CA LEU A 80 15.30 27.41 3.19
C LEU A 80 13.99 28.12 2.83
N GLU A 81 14.10 29.14 1.98
CA GLU A 81 12.93 29.77 1.40
C GLU A 81 12.18 28.75 0.54
N LEU A 82 10.86 28.67 0.75
CA LEU A 82 9.98 27.89 -0.11
C LEU A 82 9.86 28.59 -1.47
N THR A 83 10.79 28.30 -2.37
CA THR A 83 10.66 28.67 -3.78
C THR A 83 9.72 27.70 -4.51
N LEU A 84 9.18 28.16 -5.64
CA LEU A 84 8.23 27.40 -6.47
C LEU A 84 8.81 26.06 -6.95
N GLU A 85 10.13 26.02 -7.19
CA GLU A 85 10.87 24.80 -7.55
C GLU A 85 10.81 23.71 -6.46
N ARG A 86 10.88 24.12 -5.19
CA ARG A 86 10.86 23.20 -4.05
C ARG A 86 9.47 22.61 -3.79
N TRP A 87 8.41 23.36 -4.11
CA TRP A 87 7.04 22.86 -4.07
C TRP A 87 6.82 21.67 -5.01
N THR A 88 7.35 21.75 -6.23
CA THR A 88 7.26 20.66 -7.22
C THR A 88 7.95 19.40 -6.73
N ILE A 89 9.12 19.53 -6.10
CA ILE A 89 9.88 18.38 -5.56
C ILE A 89 9.12 17.72 -4.40
N GLU A 90 8.51 18.52 -3.53
CA GLU A 90 7.77 18.00 -2.39
C GLU A 90 6.51 17.24 -2.84
N ILE A 91 5.77 17.80 -3.81
CA ILE A 91 4.64 17.11 -4.44
C ILE A 91 5.09 15.77 -5.02
N TYR A 92 6.12 15.78 -5.88
CA TYR A 92 6.64 14.56 -6.50
C TYR A 92 7.06 13.51 -5.46
N ARG A 93 7.79 13.94 -4.43
CA ARG A 93 8.22 13.09 -3.33
C ARG A 93 7.05 12.47 -2.59
N THR A 94 6.04 13.26 -2.22
CA THR A 94 4.83 12.76 -1.57
C THR A 94 4.13 11.71 -2.41
N ILE A 95 4.01 11.89 -3.73
CA ILE A 95 3.39 10.90 -4.62
C ILE A 95 4.18 9.59 -4.56
N ILE A 96 5.49 9.66 -4.84
CA ILE A 96 6.34 8.48 -4.96
C ILE A 96 6.47 7.73 -3.64
N GLU A 97 6.59 8.44 -2.52
CA GLU A 97 6.68 7.80 -1.20
C GLU A 97 5.37 7.14 -0.79
N THR A 98 4.22 7.79 -1.06
CA THR A 98 2.89 7.17 -0.85
C THR A 98 2.78 5.88 -1.65
N LEU A 99 3.12 5.93 -2.93
CA LEU A 99 3.09 4.76 -3.82
C LEU A 99 4.07 3.67 -3.37
N GLN A 100 5.28 4.04 -2.97
CA GLN A 100 6.31 3.11 -2.52
C GLN A 100 5.89 2.38 -1.23
N CYS A 101 5.34 3.08 -0.25
CA CYS A 101 4.85 2.47 0.98
C CYS A 101 3.72 1.46 0.71
N ILE A 102 2.76 1.83 -0.16
CA ILE A 102 1.68 0.92 -0.56
C ILE A 102 2.25 -0.27 -1.35
N ALA A 103 3.18 -0.03 -2.27
CA ALA A 103 3.79 -1.06 -3.09
C ALA A 103 4.54 -2.10 -2.24
N TRP A 104 5.32 -1.67 -1.25
CA TRP A 104 5.97 -2.58 -0.31
C TRP A 104 4.98 -3.40 0.50
N MET A 105 3.91 -2.77 0.98
CA MET A 105 2.86 -3.47 1.71
C MET A 105 2.18 -4.53 0.83
N TYR A 106 1.80 -4.18 -0.40
CA TYR A 106 1.18 -5.11 -1.35
C TYR A 106 2.13 -6.21 -1.79
N LEU A 107 3.41 -5.91 -1.98
CA LEU A 107 4.43 -6.90 -2.32
C LEU A 107 4.51 -7.98 -1.24
N VAL A 108 4.57 -7.57 0.04
CA VAL A 108 4.61 -8.51 1.18
C VAL A 108 3.34 -9.36 1.21
N VAL A 109 2.15 -8.74 1.12
CA VAL A 109 0.86 -9.44 1.09
C VAL A 109 0.80 -10.43 -0.07
N PHE A 110 1.28 -10.02 -1.24
CA PHE A 110 1.28 -10.84 -2.45
C PHE A 110 2.20 -12.06 -2.31
N ILE A 111 3.39 -11.91 -1.72
CA ILE A 111 4.29 -13.04 -1.45
C ILE A 111 3.59 -14.07 -0.55
N PHE A 112 2.95 -13.63 0.54
CA PHE A 112 2.20 -14.54 1.42
C PHE A 112 1.00 -15.19 0.73
N ALA A 113 0.26 -14.43 -0.08
CA ALA A 113 -0.86 -14.94 -0.85
C ALA A 113 -0.42 -16.00 -1.87
N LEU A 114 0.70 -15.79 -2.57
CA LEU A 114 1.25 -16.78 -3.50
C LEU A 114 1.63 -18.09 -2.81
N ILE A 115 2.28 -18.01 -1.65
CA ILE A 115 2.64 -19.20 -0.86
C ILE A 115 1.37 -19.97 -0.48
N ALA A 116 0.35 -19.28 0.06
CA ALA A 116 -0.91 -19.89 0.44
C ALA A 116 -1.62 -20.53 -0.76
N TYR A 117 -1.64 -19.85 -1.91
CA TYR A 117 -2.22 -20.36 -3.15
C TYR A 117 -1.54 -21.65 -3.64
N VAL A 118 -0.20 -21.69 -3.66
CA VAL A 118 0.55 -22.88 -4.10
C VAL A 118 0.26 -24.08 -3.19
N ILE A 119 0.15 -23.85 -1.87
CA ILE A 119 -0.18 -24.88 -0.90
C ILE A 119 -1.59 -25.43 -1.15
N VAL A 120 -2.60 -24.56 -1.28
CA VAL A 120 -4.00 -24.96 -1.53
C VAL A 120 -4.11 -25.76 -2.83
N ARG A 121 -3.54 -25.24 -3.92
CA ARG A 121 -3.58 -25.89 -5.23
C ARG A 121 -2.86 -27.24 -5.25
N GLY A 122 -1.76 -27.37 -4.48
CA GLY A 122 -1.07 -28.65 -4.31
C GLY A 122 -1.94 -29.71 -3.63
N PHE A 123 -2.73 -29.33 -2.63
CA PHE A 123 -3.66 -30.24 -1.96
C PHE A 123 -4.84 -30.64 -2.85
N GLU A 124 -5.39 -29.71 -3.62
CA GLU A 124 -6.48 -30.00 -4.58
C GLU A 124 -6.07 -31.05 -5.61
N LEU A 125 -4.89 -30.88 -6.23
CA LEU A 125 -4.36 -31.83 -7.21
C LEU A 125 -4.10 -33.21 -6.61
N LYS A 126 -3.59 -33.27 -5.37
CA LYS A 126 -3.36 -34.53 -4.66
C LYS A 126 -4.66 -35.26 -4.33
N ASN A 127 -5.71 -34.53 -3.98
CA ASN A 127 -7.01 -35.11 -3.68
C ASN A 127 -7.73 -35.62 -4.94
N ALA A 128 -7.66 -34.87 -6.05
CA ALA A 128 -8.22 -35.32 -7.33
C ALA A 128 -7.61 -36.64 -7.82
N ASN A 129 -6.29 -36.80 -7.68
CA ASN A 129 -5.60 -38.05 -8.04
C ASN A 129 -5.98 -39.25 -7.15
N LYS A 130 -6.38 -39.01 -5.89
CA LYS A 130 -6.84 -40.09 -4.99
C LYS A 130 -8.24 -40.58 -5.36
N THR A 131 -9.13 -39.69 -5.80
CA THR A 131 -10.49 -40.05 -6.20
C THR A 131 -10.47 -40.88 -7.48
N SER A 132 -9.72 -40.46 -8.50
CA SER A 132 -9.56 -41.22 -9.76
C SER A 132 -9.04 -42.64 -9.54
N LYS A 133 -8.13 -42.85 -8.58
CA LYS A 133 -7.55 -44.16 -8.29
C LYS A 133 -8.48 -45.10 -7.49
N LYS A 134 -9.57 -44.55 -6.93
CA LYS A 134 -10.59 -45.30 -6.18
C LYS A 134 -11.72 -45.80 -7.08
N ASP A 135 -11.96 -45.14 -8.21
CA ASP A 135 -12.98 -45.53 -9.19
C ASP A 135 -12.47 -46.60 -10.18
N GLU A 136 -11.15 -46.81 -10.26
CA GLU A 136 -10.50 -47.85 -11.09
C GLU A 136 -10.25 -49.19 -10.36
N ALA A 137 -10.54 -49.27 -9.04
CA ALA A 137 -10.30 -50.44 -8.19
C ALA A 137 -11.59 -51.09 -7.71
#